data_AF-A0A5S4FY78-F1
#
_entry.id   AF-A0A5S4FY78-F1
#
_cell.length_a   1.000
_cell.length_b   1.000
_cell.length_c   1.000
_cell.angle_alpha   90.00
_cell.angle_beta   90.00
_cell.angle_gamma   90.00
#
_symmetry.space_group_name_H-M   'P 1'
#
loop_
_entity.id
_entity.type
_entity.pdbx_description
1 polymer ?
#
loop_
_entity_poly.entity_id
_entity_poly.type
_entity_poly.pdbx_seq_one_letter_code
_entity_poly.pdbx_strand_id
1 'polypeptide(L)'
;MGAERLQEIGRELRRLRTAAGLSGVGLAARAGVPQPTVSRVETGRRVADPEVVARLVGALDVGPAEAERLLGLVREAYAETSRRVDAG
;
A
#
# COMPACT_ATOMS: atom_id res chain seq x y z
N MET A 1 7.70 -7.04 -13.68
CA MET A 1 8.57 -6.30 -12.74
C MET A 1 7.81 -5.27 -11.90
N GLY A 2 7.47 -4.06 -12.37
CA GLY A 2 6.84 -3.03 -11.52
C GLY A 2 5.47 -3.42 -10.95
N ALA A 3 4.58 -3.97 -11.79
CA ALA A 3 3.27 -4.44 -11.36
C ALA A 3 3.30 -5.63 -10.39
N GLU A 4 4.26 -6.55 -10.54
CA GLU A 4 4.46 -7.67 -9.61
C GLU A 4 4.93 -7.16 -8.24
N ARG A 5 5.85 -6.18 -8.23
CA ARG A 5 6.31 -5.55 -6.99
C ARG A 5 5.18 -4.82 -6.26
N LEU A 6 4.28 -4.14 -6.97
CA LEU A 6 3.08 -3.54 -6.37
C LEU A 6 2.13 -4.59 -5.77
N GLN A 7 2.01 -5.78 -6.39
CA GLN A 7 1.22 -6.89 -5.83
C GLN A 7 1.87 -7.49 -4.57
N GLU A 8 3.20 -7.60 -4.53
CA GLU A 8 3.94 -8.03 -3.33
C GLU A 8 3.73 -7.06 -2.16
N ILE A 9 3.85 -5.76 -2.41
CA ILE A 9 3.59 -4.71 -1.42
C ILE A 9 2.13 -4.79 -0.92
N GLY A 10 1.16 -4.96 -1.83
CA GLY A 10 -0.25 -5.12 -1.48
C GLY A 10 -0.49 -6.33 -0.57
N ARG A 11 0.18 -7.46 -0.84
CA ARG A 11 0.11 -8.66 0.01
C ARG A 11 0.71 -8.42 1.39
N GLU A 12 1.82 -7.69 1.50
CA GLU A 12 2.42 -7.38 2.80
C GLU A 12 1.54 -6.44 3.63
N LEU A 13 0.94 -5.41 3.00
CA LEU A 13 -0.04 -4.56 3.67
C LEU A 13 -1.24 -5.36 4.20
N ARG A 14 -1.73 -6.32 3.41
CA ARG A 14 -2.79 -7.24 3.85
C ARG A 14 -2.35 -8.08 5.05
N ARG A 15 -1.11 -8.60 5.04
CA ARG A 15 -0.55 -9.39 6.14
C ARG A 15 -0.48 -8.57 7.43
N LEU A 16 0.07 -7.36 7.35
CA LEU A 16 0.17 -6.44 8.50
C LEU A 16 -1.21 -6.04 9.03
N ARG A 17 -2.16 -5.76 8.14
CA ARG A 17 -3.56 -5.51 8.55
C ARG A 17 -4.13 -6.67 9.35
N THR A 18 -3.97 -7.89 8.87
CA THR A 18 -4.48 -9.08 9.57
C THR A 18 -3.76 -9.32 10.90
N ALA A 19 -2.44 -9.07 10.96
CA ALA A 19 -1.66 -9.17 12.20
C ALA A 19 -2.09 -8.14 13.25
N ALA A 20 -2.51 -6.94 12.79
CA ALA A 20 -3.09 -5.91 13.64
C ALA A 20 -4.57 -6.17 14.04
N GLY A 21 -5.15 -7.31 13.65
CA GLY A 21 -6.54 -7.66 13.96
C GLY A 21 -7.59 -6.83 13.21
N LEU A 22 -7.19 -6.12 12.14
CA LEU A 22 -8.08 -5.21 11.41
C LEU A 22 -8.77 -5.92 10.24
N SER A 23 -10.06 -5.65 10.07
CA SER A 23 -10.75 -5.96 8.81
C SER A 23 -10.39 -4.93 7.73
N GLY A 24 -10.66 -5.25 6.46
CA GLY A 24 -10.45 -4.28 5.37
C GLY A 24 -11.25 -2.98 5.58
N VAL A 25 -12.47 -3.09 6.12
CA VAL A 25 -13.30 -1.92 6.50
C VAL A 25 -12.68 -1.18 7.68
N GLY A 26 -12.18 -1.90 8.69
CA GLY A 26 -11.56 -1.32 9.87
C GLY A 26 -10.30 -0.51 9.55
N LEU A 27 -9.44 -1.04 8.66
CA LEU A 27 -8.29 -0.29 8.17
C LEU A 27 -8.73 0.94 7.36
N ALA A 28 -9.75 0.80 6.51
CA ALA A 28 -10.26 1.93 5.72
C ALA A 28 -10.75 3.07 6.63
N ALA A 29 -11.52 2.73 7.67
CA ALA A 29 -12.02 3.69 8.64
C ALA A 29 -10.87 4.41 9.38
N ARG A 30 -9.86 3.67 9.86
CA ARG A 30 -8.69 4.25 10.54
C ARG A 30 -7.88 5.16 9.62
N ALA A 31 -7.69 4.76 8.37
CA ALA A 31 -6.94 5.53 7.39
C ALA A 31 -7.74 6.69 6.77
N GLY A 32 -9.06 6.76 7.02
CA GLY A 32 -9.97 7.75 6.43
C GLY A 32 -10.16 7.59 4.91
N VAL A 33 -10.12 6.36 4.40
CA VAL A 33 -10.28 6.05 2.98
C VAL A 33 -11.46 5.09 2.74
N PRO A 34 -12.06 5.07 1.55
CA PRO A 34 -13.07 4.06 1.22
C PRO A 34 -12.50 2.64 1.25
N GLN A 35 -13.25 1.65 1.72
CA GLN A 35 -12.82 0.25 1.72
C GLN A 35 -12.42 -0.29 0.32
N PRO A 36 -13.09 0.10 -0.79
CA PRO A 36 -12.63 -0.29 -2.13
C PRO A 36 -11.23 0.23 -2.47
N THR A 37 -10.75 1.29 -1.80
CA THR A 37 -9.36 1.74 -1.92
C THR A 37 -8.41 0.76 -1.26
N VAL A 38 -8.70 0.33 -0.02
CA VAL A 38 -7.93 -0.71 0.68
C VAL A 38 -7.84 -1.98 -0.17
N SER A 39 -8.97 -2.47 -0.68
CA SER A 39 -9.01 -3.70 -1.48
C SER A 39 -8.13 -3.61 -2.73
N ARG A 40 -8.16 -2.48 -3.44
CA ARG A 40 -7.33 -2.29 -4.63
C ARG A 40 -5.86 -2.12 -4.30
N VAL A 41 -5.51 -1.50 -3.19
CA VAL A 41 -4.12 -1.43 -2.71
C VAL A 41 -3.61 -2.83 -2.36
N GLU A 42 -4.36 -3.61 -1.58
CA GLU A 42 -3.97 -4.97 -1.16
C GLU A 42 -3.83 -5.96 -2.33
N THR A 43 -4.48 -5.67 -3.47
CA THR A 43 -4.40 -6.49 -4.69
C THR A 43 -3.42 -5.96 -5.73
N GLY A 44 -2.64 -4.92 -5.40
CA GLY A 44 -1.69 -4.31 -6.34
C GLY A 44 -2.32 -3.43 -7.43
N ARG A 45 -3.66 -3.28 -7.43
CA ARG A 45 -4.43 -2.55 -8.46
C ARG A 45 -4.53 -1.04 -8.22
N ARG A 46 -4.23 -0.55 -7.01
CA ARG A 46 -4.22 0.88 -6.65
C ARG A 46 -3.08 1.25 -5.70
N VAL A 47 -1.95 0.58 -5.83
CA VAL A 47 -0.71 0.95 -5.11
C VAL A 47 0.00 2.13 -5.79
N ALA A 48 -0.50 2.58 -6.95
CA ALA A 48 0.04 3.70 -7.71
C ALA A 48 -0.23 5.09 -7.09
N ASP A 49 -0.71 5.16 -5.86
CA ASP A 49 -0.86 6.42 -5.13
C ASP A 49 -0.11 6.29 -3.79
N PRO A 50 1.15 6.77 -3.74
CA PRO A 50 1.98 6.68 -2.54
C PRO A 50 1.35 7.33 -1.31
N GLU A 51 0.52 8.35 -1.48
CA GLU A 51 -0.13 9.06 -0.37
C GLU A 51 -1.22 8.20 0.28
N VAL A 52 -2.03 7.53 -0.54
CA VAL A 52 -3.00 6.55 -0.04
C VAL A 52 -2.31 5.43 0.73
N VAL A 53 -1.18 4.92 0.23
CA VAL A 53 -0.43 3.87 0.93
C VAL A 53 0.18 4.40 2.23
N ALA A 54 0.67 5.64 2.27
CA ALA A 54 1.14 6.27 3.50
C ALA A 54 0.06 6.35 4.57
N ARG A 55 -1.17 6.71 4.20
CA ARG A 55 -2.31 6.73 5.13
C ARG A 55 -2.66 5.34 5.66
N LEU A 56 -2.56 4.31 4.82
CA LEU A 56 -2.81 2.93 5.24
C LEU A 56 -1.72 2.42 6.17
N VAL A 57 -0.44 2.67 5.85
CA VAL A 57 0.70 2.30 6.70
C VAL A 57 0.62 3.02 8.04
N GLY A 58 0.32 4.31 8.08
CA GLY A 58 0.16 5.05 9.33
C GLY A 58 -1.05 4.62 10.17
N ALA A 59 -2.05 3.97 9.57
CA ALA A 59 -3.18 3.39 10.28
C ALA A 59 -2.92 1.95 10.78
N LEU A 60 -1.86 1.32 10.28
CA LEU A 60 -1.30 0.09 10.81
C LEU A 60 -0.34 0.49 11.93
N ASP A 61 -0.56 -0.01 13.14
CA ASP A 61 0.26 0.32 14.32
C ASP A 61 1.62 -0.41 14.25
N VAL A 62 2.37 -0.16 13.18
CA VAL A 62 3.67 -0.76 12.87
C VAL A 62 4.78 0.15 13.36
N GLY A 63 5.90 -0.44 13.78
CA GLY A 63 7.05 0.33 14.22
C GLY A 63 7.59 1.26 13.12
N PRO A 64 8.19 2.40 13.47
CA PRO A 64 8.61 3.44 12.53
C PRO A 64 9.56 2.92 11.44
N ALA A 65 10.50 2.04 11.81
CA ALA A 65 11.42 1.44 10.85
C ALA A 65 10.71 0.57 9.79
N GLU A 66 9.64 -0.13 10.16
CA GLU A 66 8.88 -0.94 9.21
C GLU A 66 8.01 -0.06 8.30
N ALA A 67 7.40 0.99 8.88
CA ALA A 67 6.66 1.98 8.11
C ALA A 67 7.55 2.64 7.04
N GLU A 68 8.75 3.08 7.42
CA GLU A 68 9.71 3.70 6.50
C GLU A 68 10.13 2.75 5.38
N ARG A 69 10.44 1.48 5.70
CA ARG A 69 10.78 0.46 4.70
C ARG A 69 9.65 0.27 3.67
N LEU A 70 8.42 0.06 4.13
CA LEU A 70 7.26 -0.13 3.25
C LEU A 70 7.03 1.08 2.34
N LEU A 71 7.13 2.29 2.87
CA LEU A 71 6.94 3.51 2.09
C LEU A 71 8.08 3.74 1.09
N GLY A 72 9.31 3.32 1.41
CA GLY A 72 10.43 3.27 0.46
C GLY A 72 10.11 2.37 -0.73
N LEU A 73 9.71 1.12 -0.46
CA LEU A 73 9.36 0.15 -1.51
C LEU A 73 8.22 0.63 -2.41
N VAL A 74 7.21 1.28 -1.84
CA VAL A 74 6.08 1.88 -2.59
C VAL A 74 6.57 2.98 -3.52
N ARG A 75 7.41 3.90 -3.03
CA ARG A 75 7.95 5.00 -3.84
C ARG A 75 8.81 4.50 -4.99
N GLU A 76 9.65 3.50 -4.75
CA GLU A 76 10.47 2.85 -5.79
C GLU A 76 9.60 2.20 -6.87
N ALA A 77 8.63 1.37 -6.44
CA ALA A 77 7.73 0.67 -7.36
C ALA A 77 6.85 1.64 -8.17
N TYR A 78 6.44 2.76 -7.57
CA TYR A 78 5.71 3.83 -8.25
C TYR A 78 6.60 4.53 -9.30
N ALA A 79 7.82 4.92 -8.94
CA ALA A 79 8.75 5.57 -9.86
C ALA A 79 9.12 4.67 -11.06
N GLU A 80 9.21 3.36 -10.87
CA GLU A 80 9.39 2.40 -11.97
C GLU A 80 8.16 2.27 -12.88
N THR A 81 6.96 2.40 -12.31
CA THR A 81 5.71 2.28 -13.06
C THR A 81 5.41 3.56 -13.83
N SER A 82 5.58 4.74 -13.22
CA SER A 82 5.41 6.05 -13.89
C SER A 82 6.35 6.18 -15.10
N ARG A 83 7.64 5.85 -14.93
CA ARG A 83 8.61 5.91 -16.04
C ARG A 83 8.21 5.06 -17.26
N ARG A 84 7.39 4.02 -17.09
CA ARG A 84 6.90 3.20 -18.22
C ARG A 84 5.69 3.81 -18.92
N VAL A 85 4.81 4.49 -18.19
CA VAL A 85 3.66 5.18 -18.80
C VAL A 85 4.06 6.46 -19.51
N ASP A 86 5.09 7.15 -19.03
CA ASP A 86 5.61 8.38 -19.66
C ASP A 86 6.45 8.10 -20.93
N ALA A 87 6.84 6.85 -21.18
CA ALA A 87 7.66 6.42 -22.31
C ALA A 87 6.84 5.84 -23.49
N GLY A 88 5.51 5.98 -23.46
CA GLY A 88 4.57 5.46 -24.46
C GLY A 88 3.81 6.53 -25.21
#